data_AF-A0A3D0HFF0-F1
#
_entry.id   AF-A0A3D0HFF0-F1
#
_cell.length_a   1.000
_cell.length_b   1.000
_cell.length_c   1.000
_cell.angle_alpha   90.00
_cell.angle_beta   90.00
_cell.angle_gamma   90.00
#
_symmetry.space_group_name_H-M   'P 1'
#
loop_
_entity.id
_entity.type
_entity.pdbx_description
1 polymer ?
#
loop_
_entity_poly.entity_id
_entity_poly.type
_entity_poly.pdbx_seq_one_letter_code
_entity_poly.pdbx_strand_id
1 'polypeptide(L)' 'MFPEVSETMSRTGHTDVGDFALDALHNSGMSFCTRRHFGRPAADEKGNYIRLAYSGIDNEKIEKGLSRLAAWVSSK' A
#
# COMPACT_ATOMS: atom_id res chain seq x y z
N MET A 1 1.11 -5.29 10.41
CA MET A 1 0.67 -6.31 9.43
C MET A 1 1.34 -6.02 8.09
N PHE A 2 1.68 -7.05 7.30
CA PHE A 2 2.21 -6.90 5.94
C PHE A 2 1.18 -7.39 4.91
N PRO A 3 0.15 -6.60 4.57
CA PRO A 3 -0.79 -6.97 3.52
C PRO A 3 -0.07 -7.12 2.17
N GLU A 4 -0.47 -8.16 1.44
CA GLU A 4 -0.10 -8.39 0.04
C GLU A 4 -0.93 -7.48 -0.85
N VAL A 5 -0.31 -6.84 -1.85
CA VAL A 5 -0.93 -5.81 -2.69
C VAL A 5 -0.71 -6.01 -4.19
N SER A 6 -0.24 -7.17 -4.66
CA SER A 6 0.06 -7.37 -6.08
C SER A 6 -1.16 -7.19 -6.98
N GLU A 7 -2.33 -7.64 -6.54
CA GLU A 7 -3.56 -7.44 -7.31
C GLU A 7 -3.92 -5.94 -7.40
N THR A 8 -3.82 -5.22 -6.29
CA THR A 8 -4.05 -3.78 -6.24
C THR A 8 -3.05 -3.02 -7.12
N MET A 9 -1.78 -3.40 -7.10
CA MET A 9 -0.75 -2.84 -7.97
C MET A 9 -1.08 -3.10 -9.44
N SER A 10 -1.46 -4.33 -9.80
CA SER A 10 -1.87 -4.68 -11.17
C SER A 10 -3.04 -3.83 -11.66
N ARG A 11 -4.11 -3.69 -10.84
CA ARG A 11 -5.28 -2.85 -11.16
C ARG A 11 -4.92 -1.38 -11.37
N THR A 12 -3.95 -0.88 -10.61
CA THR A 12 -3.51 0.53 -10.68
C THR A 12 -2.38 0.75 -11.70
N GLY A 13 -1.95 -0.29 -12.43
CA GLY A 13 -0.92 -0.20 -13.47
C GLY A 13 0.53 -0.18 -12.97
N HIS A 14 0.78 -0.58 -11.72
CA HIS A 14 2.10 -0.53 -11.11
C HIS A 14 2.81 -1.89 -11.14
N THR A 15 4.10 -1.88 -11.47
CA THR A 15 5.00 -3.04 -11.35
C THR A 15 6.02 -2.88 -10.20
N ASP A 16 6.16 -1.66 -9.68
CA ASP A 16 7.05 -1.32 -8.58
C ASP A 16 6.23 -0.87 -7.36
N VAL A 17 6.50 -1.49 -6.20
CA VAL A 17 5.77 -1.18 -4.95
C VAL A 17 6.07 0.23 -4.42
N GLY A 18 7.22 0.81 -4.77
CA GLY A 18 7.59 2.19 -4.46
C GLY A 18 6.77 3.19 -5.25
N ASP A 19 6.64 2.97 -6.57
CA ASP A 19 5.81 3.82 -7.43
C ASP A 19 4.34 3.76 -7.00
N PHE A 20 3.83 2.55 -6.71
CA PHE A 20 2.50 2.37 -6.14
C PHE A 20 2.30 3.16 -4.84
N ALA A 21 3.29 3.15 -3.94
CA ALA A 21 3.21 3.88 -2.68
C ALA A 21 3.18 5.41 -2.88
N LEU A 22 3.95 5.92 -3.86
CA LEU A 22 3.96 7.33 -4.20
C LEU A 22 2.61 7.78 -4.78
N ASP A 23 2.06 6.99 -5.69
CA ASP A 23 0.76 7.28 -6.30
C ASP A 23 -0.39 7.15 -5.28
N ALA A 24 -0.34 6.15 -4.40
CA ALA A 24 -1.29 6.02 -3.31
C ALA A 24 -1.27 7.26 -2.40
N LEU A 25 -0.08 7.79 -2.08
CA LEU A 25 0.06 9.02 -1.31
C LEU A 25 -0.57 10.21 -2.03
N HIS A 26 -0.25 10.43 -3.31
CA HIS A 26 -0.76 11.57 -4.05
C HIS A 26 -2.27 11.53 -4.30
N ASN A 27 -2.83 10.34 -4.56
CA ASN A 27 -4.23 10.21 -4.94
C ASN A 27 -5.18 9.96 -3.75
N SER A 28 -4.71 9.36 -2.66
CA SER A 28 -5.55 9.01 -1.50
C SER A 28 -5.11 9.67 -0.19
N GLY A 29 -3.91 10.24 -0.14
CA GLY A 29 -3.30 10.76 1.08
C GLY A 29 -2.78 9.66 2.02
N MET A 30 -2.77 8.39 1.62
CA MET A 30 -2.24 7.29 2.42
C MET A 30 -0.74 7.12 2.20
N SER A 31 0.02 7.21 3.29
CA SER A 31 1.45 6.89 3.35
C SER A 31 1.66 5.57 4.09
N PHE A 32 2.52 4.71 3.56
CA PHE A 32 2.89 3.43 4.17
C PHE A 32 4.30 3.00 3.77
N CYS A 33 4.91 2.15 4.58
CA CYS A 33 6.20 1.58 4.25
C CYS A 33 6.03 0.44 3.23
N THR A 34 6.93 0.37 2.26
CA THR A 34 7.00 -0.79 1.35
C THR A 34 7.88 -1.89 1.94
N ARG A 35 7.72 -3.13 1.44
CA ARG A 35 8.55 -4.29 1.79
C ARG A 35 10.07 -4.04 1.70
N ARG A 36 10.49 -3.15 0.79
CA ARG A 36 11.90 -2.78 0.55
C ARG A 36 12.58 -2.13 1.75
N HIS A 37 11.81 -1.52 2.65
CA HIS A 37 12.35 -0.93 3.88
C HIS A 37 12.82 -1.99 4.90
N PHE A 38 12.48 -3.27 4.69
CA PHE A 38 12.74 -4.37 5.62
C PHE A 38 13.77 -5.36 5.06
N GLY A 39 14.74 -4.85 4.31
CA GLY A 39 15.78 -5.65 3.67
C GLY A 39 15.38 -6.24 2.33
N ARG A 40 16.24 -7.12 1.81
CA ARG A 40 16.07 -7.73 0.48
C ARG A 40 14.96 -8.79 0.51
N PRO A 41 14.11 -8.88 -0.54
CA PRO A 41 13.20 -10.01 -0.72
C PRO A 41 13.95 -11.33 -0.85
N ALA A 42 13.34 -12.43 -0.40
CA ALA A 42 13.86 -13.77 -0.69
C ALA A 42 13.77 -14.07 -2.19
N ALA A 43 14.59 -15.00 -2.69
CA ALA A 43 14.63 -15.32 -4.12
C ALA A 43 13.30 -15.88 -4.66
N ASP A 44 12.50 -16.48 -3.78
CA ASP A 44 11.18 -17.06 -4.03
C ASP A 44 10.02 -16.13 -3.61
N GLU A 45 10.31 -14.92 -3.09
CA GLU A 45 9.30 -13.93 -2.70
C GLU A 45 8.72 -13.27 -3.97
N LYS A 46 7.53 -13.72 -4.39
CA LYS A 46 6.85 -13.24 -5.61
C LYS A 46 5.79 -12.16 -5.36
N GLY A 47 5.37 -11.98 -4.11
CA GLY A 47 4.34 -11.02 -3.73
C GLY A 47 4.90 -9.62 -3.52
N ASN A 48 4.01 -8.63 -3.54
CA ASN A 48 4.32 -7.26 -3.16
C ASN A 48 3.64 -6.97 -1.84
N TYR A 49 4.38 -6.41 -0.89
CA TYR A 49 3.86 -6.17 0.46
C TYR A 49 4.09 -4.73 0.89
N ILE A 50 3.12 -4.19 1.63
CA ILE A 50 3.23 -2.90 2.31
C ILE A 50 3.08 -3.12 3.82
N ARG A 51 3.40 -2.10 4.62
CA ARG A 51 3.20 -2.10 6.06
C ARG A 51 2.40 -0.88 6.46
N LEU A 52 1.23 -1.13 7.03
CA LEU A 52 0.38 -0.12 7.64
C LEU A 52 0.75 0.03 9.13
N ALA A 53 0.95 1.28 9.56
CA ALA A 53 1.20 1.63 10.95
C ALA A 53 -0.06 2.27 11.55
N TYR A 54 -0.53 1.71 12.66
CA TYR A 54 -1.75 2.15 13.36
C TYR A 54 -1.45 2.88 14.68
N SER A 55 -0.18 3.00 15.06
CA SER A 55 0.20 3.67 16.30
C SER A 55 -0.12 5.16 16.24
N GLY A 56 -0.92 5.66 17.19
CA GLY A 56 -1.25 7.08 17.30
C GLY A 56 -2.41 7.55 16.43
N ILE A 57 -3.17 6.64 15.81
CA ILE A 57 -4.40 6.95 15.06
C ILE A 57 -5.58 6.13 15.61
N ASP A 58 -6.75 6.76 15.65
CA ASP A 58 -8.01 6.13 16.07
C ASP A 58 -8.65 5.34 14.90
N ASN A 59 -9.65 4.51 15.22
CA ASN A 59 -10.33 3.67 14.23
C ASN A 59 -10.99 4.49 13.12
N GLU A 60 -11.55 5.66 13.43
CA GLU A 60 -12.20 6.53 12.44
C GLU A 60 -11.20 7.01 11.38
N LYS A 61 -10.01 7.44 11.81
CA LYS A 61 -8.94 7.84 10.89
C LYS A 61 -8.40 6.66 10.07
N ILE A 62 -8.31 5.48 10.67
CA ILE A 62 -7.91 4.26 9.97
C ILE A 62 -8.92 3.94 8.86
N GLU A 63 -10.20 3.87 9.20
CA GLU A 63 -11.29 3.57 8.25
C GLU A 63 -11.35 4.60 7.13
N LYS A 64 -11.24 5.89 7.47
CA LYS A 64 -11.21 6.99 6.49
C LYS A 64 -10.02 6.85 5.53
N GLY A 65 -8.84 6.50 6.04
CA GLY A 65 -7.65 6.33 5.23
C GLY A 65 -7.77 5.15 4.27
N LEU A 66 -8.16 3.98 4.79
CA LEU A 66 -8.37 2.78 3.99
C LEU A 66 -9.48 2.97 2.95
N SER A 67 -10.56 3.68 3.30
CA SER A 67 -11.65 3.98 2.37
C SER A 67 -11.20 4.87 1.22
N ARG A 68 -10.34 5.87 1.46
CA ARG A 68 -9.77 6.71 0.40
C ARG A 68 -8.85 5.92 -0.52
N LEU A 69 -8.01 5.04 0.03
CA LEU A 69 -7.17 4.15 -0.76
C LEU A 69 -8.02 3.23 -1.63
N ALA A 70 -9.04 2.60 -1.04
CA ALA A 70 -9.96 1.72 -1.75
C ALA A 70 -10.72 2.46 -2.87
N ALA A 71 -11.24 3.66 -2.59
CA ALA A 71 -11.94 4.48 -3.57
C ALA A 71 -11.04 4.84 -4.77
N TRP A 72 -9.78 5.20 -4.51
CA TRP A 72 -8.82 5.44 -5.59
C TRP A 72 -8.52 4.18 -6.40
N VAL A 73 -8.23 3.05 -5.74
CA VAL A 73 -7.98 1.77 -6.41
C VAL A 73 -9.17 1.35 -7.28
N SER A 74 -10.41 1.52 -6.79
CA SER A 74 -11.63 1.21 -7.54
C SER A 74 -11.94 2.17 -8.68
N SER A 75 -11.26 3.32 -8.76
CA SER A 75 -11.41 4.29 -9.85
C SER A 75 -10.50 4.01 -11.05
N LYS A 76 -9.63 3.00 -10.94
CA LYS A 76 -8.68 2.58 -11.98
C LYS A 76 -9.22 1.40 -12.79
#